data_AF-A0A6N3HTS2-F1
#
_entry.id   AF-A0A6N3HTS2-F1
#
_cell.length_a   1.000
_cell.length_b   1.000
_cell.length_c   1.000
_cell.angle_alpha   90.00
_cell.angle_beta   90.00
_cell.angle_gamma   90.00
#
_symmetry.space_group_name_H-M   'P 1'
#
loop_
_entity.id
_entity.type
_entity.pdbx_description
1 polymer ?
#
loop_
_entity_poly.entity_id
_entity_poly.type
_entity_poly.pdbx_seq_one_letter_code
_entity_poly.pdbx_strand_id
1 'polypeptide(L)'
;MLREQGSAIRNTLDSVLSLSNQKAYPVWESVNSFALIKAAEAGLGITILPENLLLDSLLHKKLRLIELDGIDMENKMLAILHKDKNITQPLKIILDNISNVL
;
A
#
# COMPACT_ATOMS: atom_id res chain seq x y z
N MET A 1 6.42 12.16 3.24
CA MET A 1 5.72 11.56 4.38
C MET A 1 5.58 10.08 4.11
N LEU A 2 5.59 9.23 5.12
CA LEU A 2 5.51 7.78 4.94
C LEU A 2 4.56 7.15 5.96
N ARG A 3 4.17 5.90 5.68
CA ARG A 3 3.58 5.03 6.70
C ARG A 3 4.61 4.69 7.77
N GLU A 4 4.11 4.31 8.95
CA GLU A 4 4.88 3.78 10.05
C GLU A 4 5.77 2.60 9.62
N GLN A 5 6.89 2.46 10.32
CA GLN A 5 7.78 1.32 10.15
C GLN A 5 7.04 0.01 10.47
N GLY A 6 7.27 -1.02 9.67
CA GLY A 6 6.57 -2.30 9.80
C GLY A 6 5.26 -2.40 9.02
N SER A 7 4.71 -1.28 8.51
CA SER A 7 3.61 -1.35 7.55
C SER A 7 4.08 -1.98 6.24
N ALA A 8 3.20 -2.76 5.59
CA ALA A 8 3.54 -3.43 4.33
C ALA A 8 4.02 -2.45 3.25
N ILE A 9 3.34 -1.30 3.12
CA ILE A 9 3.69 -0.24 2.16
C ILE A 9 5.11 0.29 2.42
N ARG A 10 5.43 0.60 3.69
CA ARG A 10 6.76 1.10 4.05
C ARG A 10 7.83 0.04 3.84
N ASN A 11 7.55 -1.21 4.19
CA ASN A 11 8.49 -2.32 3.99
C ASN A 11 8.79 -2.56 2.51
N THR A 12 7.78 -2.49 1.63
CA THR A 12 7.98 -2.60 0.17
C THR A 12 8.88 -1.47 -0.33
N LEU A 13 8.61 -0.23 0.07
CA LEU A 13 9.45 0.92 -0.30
C LEU A 13 10.90 0.75 0.17
N ASP A 14 11.08 0.47 1.47
CA ASP A 14 12.40 0.34 2.06
C ASP A 14 13.19 -0.81 1.41
N SER A 15 12.51 -1.90 1.04
CA SER A 15 13.12 -3.02 0.31
C SER A 15 13.63 -2.58 -1.07
N VAL A 16 12.80 -1.90 -1.85
CA VAL A 16 13.19 -1.44 -3.21
C VAL A 16 14.32 -0.40 -3.13
N LEU A 17 14.24 0.56 -2.20
CA LEU A 17 15.32 1.53 -2.00
C LEU A 17 16.62 0.84 -1.59
N SER A 18 16.56 -0.18 -0.73
CA SER A 18 17.75 -0.91 -0.27
C SER A 18 18.50 -1.61 -1.42
N LEU A 19 17.79 -2.11 -2.44
CA LEU A 19 18.40 -2.72 -3.63
C LEU A 19 19.27 -1.73 -4.41
N SER A 20 19.02 -0.43 -4.25
CA SER A 20 19.80 0.66 -4.84
C SER A 20 20.73 1.38 -3.85
N ASN A 21 20.95 0.80 -2.66
CA ASN A 21 21.70 1.41 -1.55
C ASN A 21 21.14 2.79 -1.12
N GLN A 22 19.83 3.00 -1.28
CA GLN A 22 19.13 4.21 -0.88
C GLN A 22 18.29 3.98 0.38
N LYS A 23 17.95 5.07 1.06
CA LYS A 23 17.05 5.07 2.21
C LYS A 23 16.23 6.35 2.23
N ALA A 24 14.92 6.22 2.51
CA ALA A 24 14.05 7.36 2.72
C ALA A 24 14.07 7.83 4.18
N TYR A 25 14.08 9.15 4.37
CA TYR A 25 13.98 9.79 5.68
C TYR A 25 12.70 10.64 5.71
N PRO A 26 11.60 10.11 6.26
CA PRO A 26 10.34 10.84 6.29
C PRO A 26 10.40 12.01 7.27
N VAL A 27 9.91 13.17 6.83
CA VAL A 27 9.67 14.33 7.72
C VAL A 27 8.48 14.07 8.66
N TRP A 28 7.54 13.21 8.25
CA TRP A 28 6.39 12.80 9.03
C TRP A 28 6.00 11.36 8.69
N GLU A 29 5.75 10.56 9.74
CA GLU A 29 5.20 9.21 9.70
C GLU A 29 3.78 9.13 10.30
N SER A 30 2.91 8.32 9.70
CA SER A 30 1.54 8.13 10.18
C SER A 30 1.08 6.68 10.02
N VAL A 31 0.34 6.18 11.00
CA VAL A 31 -0.36 4.88 10.95
C VAL A 31 -1.62 4.90 10.09
N ASN A 32 -2.09 6.09 9.72
CA ASN A 32 -3.36 6.27 9.00
C ASN A 32 -3.10 6.75 7.57
N SER A 33 -3.43 5.91 6.58
CA SER A 33 -3.31 6.25 5.16
C SER A 33 -4.12 7.49 4.78
N PHE A 34 -5.34 7.66 5.31
CA PHE A 34 -6.18 8.81 4.98
C PHE A 34 -5.61 10.12 5.51
N ALA A 35 -4.93 10.10 6.65
CA ALA A 35 -4.22 11.27 7.15
C ALA A 35 -3.10 11.70 6.18
N LEU A 36 -2.35 10.73 5.63
CA LEU A 36 -1.32 10.99 4.63
C LEU A 36 -1.90 11.49 3.31
N ILE A 37 -3.04 10.94 2.86
CA ILE A 37 -3.77 11.43 1.68
C ILE A 37 -4.14 12.89 1.88
N LYS A 38 -4.79 13.23 3.01
CA LYS A 38 -5.22 14.61 3.28
C LYS A 38 -4.05 15.59 3.42
N ALA A 39 -2.95 15.16 4.03
CA ALA A 39 -1.74 15.96 4.10
C ALA A 39 -1.15 16.22 2.69
N ALA A 40 -1.13 15.21 1.83
CA ALA A 40 -0.65 15.37 0.45
C ALA A 40 -1.59 16.27 -0.38
N GLU A 41 -2.91 16.09 -0.27
CA GLU A 41 -3.92 16.95 -0.92
C GLU A 41 -3.81 18.41 -0.47
N ALA A 42 -3.42 18.65 0.79
CA ALA A 42 -3.17 19.98 1.35
C ALA A 42 -1.77 20.54 1.02
N GLY A 43 -0.96 19.83 0.23
CA GLY A 43 0.34 20.31 -0.24
C GLY A 43 1.50 20.16 0.75
N LEU A 44 1.36 19.36 1.81
CA LEU A 44 2.44 19.16 2.80
C LEU A 44 3.61 18.32 2.25
N GLY A 45 3.43 17.67 1.09
CA GLY A 45 4.49 16.96 0.39
C GLY A 45 4.00 15.68 -0.29
N ILE A 46 4.95 14.80 -0.62
CA ILE A 46 4.69 13.52 -1.26
C ILE A 46 4.52 12.38 -0.25
N THR A 47 3.74 11.37 -0.61
CA THR A 47 3.58 10.13 0.16
C THR A 47 3.48 8.95 -0.79
N ILE A 48 3.72 7.74 -0.27
CA ILE A 48 3.60 6.48 -1.03
C ILE A 48 2.47 5.66 -0.41
N LEU A 49 1.50 5.29 -1.24
CA LEU A 49 0.25 4.64 -0.85
C LEU A 49 -0.25 3.69 -1.95
N PRO A 50 -1.10 2.71 -1.61
CA PRO A 50 -1.74 1.83 -2.59
C PRO A 50 -2.67 2.62 -3.52
N GLU A 51 -2.59 2.34 -4.81
CA GLU A 51 -3.32 3.07 -5.86
C GLU A 51 -4.85 3.03 -5.67
N ASN A 52 -5.39 1.91 -5.19
CA ASN A 52 -6.82 1.73 -4.95
C ASN A 52 -7.41 2.73 -3.94
N LEU A 53 -6.60 3.32 -3.05
CA LEU A 53 -7.05 4.34 -2.10
C LEU A 53 -7.10 5.75 -2.71
N LEU A 54 -6.52 5.93 -3.91
CA LEU A 54 -6.29 7.25 -4.51
C LEU A 54 -7.30 7.59 -5.61
N LEU A 55 -8.18 6.66 -5.99
CA LEU A 55 -9.13 6.83 -7.10
C LEU A 55 -9.90 8.15 -7.02
N ASP A 56 -10.51 8.46 -5.88
CA ASP A 56 -11.26 9.71 -5.70
C ASP A 56 -10.35 10.93 -5.80
N SER A 57 -9.19 10.91 -5.16
CA SER A 57 -8.25 12.04 -5.16
C SER A 57 -7.68 12.31 -6.55
N LEU A 58 -7.43 11.27 -7.35
CA LEU A 58 -6.97 11.37 -8.74
C LEU A 58 -8.09 11.85 -9.66
N LEU A 59 -9.30 11.31 -9.53
CA LEU A 59 -10.48 11.71 -10.32
C LEU A 59 -10.78 13.20 -10.16
N HIS A 60 -10.67 13.71 -8.93
CA HIS A 60 -10.89 15.12 -8.62
C HIS A 60 -9.64 16.00 -8.79
N LYS A 61 -8.54 15.47 -9.34
CA LYS A 61 -7.26 16.17 -9.56
C LYS A 61 -6.67 16.82 -8.29
N LYS A 62 -6.98 16.27 -7.12
CA LYS A 62 -6.42 16.70 -5.83
C LYS A 62 -5.02 16.15 -5.60
N LEU A 63 -4.74 14.98 -6.20
CA LEU A 63 -3.43 14.36 -6.22
C LEU A 63 -3.01 14.07 -7.67
N ARG A 64 -1.71 13.84 -7.84
CA ARG A 64 -1.10 13.35 -9.07
C ARG A 64 -0.13 12.23 -8.71
N LEU A 65 -0.06 11.21 -9.56
CA LEU A 65 0.94 10.15 -9.47
C LEU A 65 2.30 10.63 -10.01
N ILE A 66 3.37 10.23 -9.32
CA ILE A 66 4.75 10.44 -9.77
C ILE A 66 5.28 9.05 -10.11
N GLU A 67 5.55 8.83 -11.39
CA GLU A 67 6.20 7.61 -11.87
C GLU A 67 7.72 7.73 -11.64
N LEU A 68 8.33 6.64 -11.19
CA LEU A 68 9.77 6.54 -10.96
C LEU A 68 10.33 5.46 -11.87
N ASP A 69 11.23 5.84 -12.77
CA ASP A 69 11.86 4.91 -13.71
C ASP A 69 12.69 3.86 -12.98
N GLY A 70 12.53 2.60 -13.38
CA GLY A 70 13.29 1.47 -12.83
C GLY A 70 12.90 1.05 -11.41
N ILE A 71 11.80 1.57 -10.88
CA ILE A 71 11.25 1.21 -9.58
C ILE A 71 9.89 0.56 -9.78
N ASP A 72 9.79 -0.71 -9.41
CA ASP A 72 8.52 -1.42 -9.32
C ASP A 72 8.27 -1.84 -7.86
N MET A 73 7.06 -1.58 -7.39
CA MET A 73 6.65 -1.81 -6.00
C MET A 73 5.39 -2.64 -5.97
N GLU A 74 5.55 -3.95 -5.79
CA GLU A 74 4.44 -4.87 -5.64
C GLU A 74 4.27 -5.31 -4.18
N ASN A 75 3.02 -5.32 -3.71
CA ASN A 75 2.67 -5.90 -2.41
C ASN A 75 1.51 -6.88 -2.59
N LYS A 76 1.83 -8.18 -2.63
CA LYS A 76 0.85 -9.25 -2.83
C LYS A 76 0.09 -9.54 -1.54
N MET A 77 -1.23 -9.48 -1.60
CA MET A 77 -2.09 -10.00 -0.55
C MET A 77 -2.25 -11.51 -0.69
N LEU A 78 -1.97 -12.25 0.38
CA LEU A 78 -2.05 -13.72 0.38
C LEU A 78 -3.02 -14.20 1.45
N ALA A 79 -3.89 -15.14 1.09
CA ALA A 79 -4.66 -15.92 2.05
C ALA A 79 -3.85 -17.15 2.46
N ILE A 80 -3.45 -17.23 3.74
CA ILE A 80 -2.64 -18.34 4.27
C ILE A 80 -3.54 -19.24 5.12
N LEU A 81 -3.59 -20.52 4.78
CA LEU A 81 -4.36 -21.54 5.51
C LEU A 81 -3.44 -22.63 6.04
N HIS A 82 -3.74 -23.14 7.23
CA HIS A 82 -3.06 -24.32 7.75
C HIS A 82 -3.42 -25.53 6.89
N LYS A 83 -2.43 -26.38 6.56
CA LYS A 83 -2.62 -27.55 5.69
C LYS A 83 -3.73 -28.51 6.18
N ASP A 84 -3.89 -28.61 7.50
CA ASP A 84 -4.88 -29.47 8.15
C ASP A 84 -6.18 -28.72 8.53
N LYS A 85 -6.38 -27.49 8.03
CA LYS A 85 -7.58 -26.71 8.31
C LYS A 85 -8.76 -27.28 7.55
N ASN A 86 -9.83 -27.65 8.26
CA ASN A 86 -11.09 -28.00 7.64
C ASN A 86 -11.73 -26.76 7.00
N ILE A 87 -11.96 -26.81 5.69
CA ILE A 87 -12.60 -25.72 4.93
C ILE A 87 -14.11 -25.92 4.94
N THR A 88 -14.79 -25.17 5.80
CA THR A 88 -16.25 -25.17 5.85
C THR A 88 -16.83 -24.46 4.62
N GLN A 89 -18.08 -24.78 4.27
CA GLN A 89 -18.75 -24.15 3.13
C GLN A 89 -18.79 -22.60 3.24
N PRO A 90 -19.07 -21.98 4.40
CA PRO A 90 -18.98 -20.52 4.52
C PRO A 90 -17.58 -19.96 4.28
N LEU A 91 -16.53 -20.64 4.79
CA LEU A 91 -15.15 -20.20 4.57
C LEU A 91 -14.77 -20.30 3.09
N LYS A 92 -15.19 -21.37 2.41
CA LYS A 92 -14.99 -21.53 0.97
C LYS A 92 -15.64 -20.40 0.18
N ILE A 93 -16.89 -20.06 0.49
CA ILE A 93 -17.60 -18.94 -0.15
C ILE A 93 -16.82 -17.64 0.03
N ILE A 94 -16.32 -17.36 1.23
CA ILE A 94 -15.52 -16.16 1.47
C ILE A 94 -14.23 -16.17 0.63
N LEU A 95 -13.48 -17.27 0.65
CA LEU A 95 -12.23 -17.41 -0.11
C LEU A 95 -12.45 -17.22 -1.61
N ASP A 96 -13.51 -17.81 -2.16
CA ASP A 96 -13.86 -17.69 -3.58
C ASP A 96 -14.21 -16.23 -3.91
N ASN A 97 -14.95 -15.52 -3.05
CA ASN A 97 -15.32 -14.13 -3.28
C ASN A 97 -14.14 -13.16 -3.18
N ILE A 98 -13.24 -13.33 -2.18
CA ILE A 98 -12.10 -12.42 -2.03
C ILE A 98 -11.01 -12.67 -3.08
N SER A 99 -10.87 -13.91 -3.58
CA SER A 99 -9.89 -14.24 -4.61
C SER A 99 -10.30 -13.74 -6.01
N ASN A 100 -11.59 -13.46 -6.23
CA ASN A 100 -12.08 -12.86 -7.47
C ASN A 100 -11.98 -11.32 -7.49
N VAL A 101 -11.62 -10.70 -6.36
CA VAL A 101 -11.53 -9.24 -6.19
C VAL A 101 -10.07 -8.77 -6.08
N LEU A 102 -9.14 -9.69 -5.78
CA LEU A 102 -7.69 -9.48 -5.77
C LEU A 102 -7.08 -9.85 -7.11
#